data_AF-A0A957IL45-F1
#
_entry.id   AF-A0A957IL45-F1
#
_cell.length_a   1.000
_cell.length_b   1.000
_cell.length_c   1.000
_cell.angle_alpha   90.00
_cell.angle_beta   90.00
_cell.angle_gamma   90.00
#
_symmetry.space_group_name_H-M   'P 1'
#
loop_
_entity.id
_entity.type
_entity.pdbx_description
1 polymer ?
#
loop_
_entity_poly.entity_id
_entity_poly.type
_entity_poly.pdbx_seq_one_letter_code
_entity_poly.pdbx_strand_id
1 'polypeptide(L)' 'NGTKSWVTSAPYADYIVVFTMTQPELQHKGVTAFIIETDKPGFKRGKKEPKLGIRASATSEIYFEDYLCPVENR' A
#
# COMPACT_ATOMS: atom_id res chain seq x y z
N ASN A 1 -8.08 6.03 -0.32
CA ASN A 1 -7.87 6.44 1.09
C ASN A 1 -7.62 5.25 1.99
N GLY A 2 -6.64 5.36 2.88
CA GLY A 2 -6.38 4.35 3.92
C GLY A 2 -4.90 4.20 4.26
N THR A 3 -4.64 3.37 5.26
CA THR A 3 -3.29 3.06 5.75
C THR A 3 -3.05 1.57 5.69
N LYS A 4 -1.85 1.16 5.28
CA LYS A 4 -1.37 -0.20 5.46
C LYS A 4 -0.12 -0.17 6.31
N SER A 5 -0.15 -0.93 7.40
CA SER A 5 1.00 -1.12 8.27
C SER A 5 1.80 -2.34 7.82
N TRP A 6 3.07 -2.39 8.23
CA TRP A 6 3.97 -3.54 8.02
C TRP A 6 4.27 -3.90 6.56
N VAL A 7 4.37 -2.89 5.70
CA VAL A 7 4.66 -3.12 4.28
C VAL A 7 6.16 -3.29 4.08
N THR A 8 6.56 -4.53 3.81
CA THR A 8 7.96 -4.88 3.50
C THR A 8 8.38 -4.22 2.18
N SER A 9 9.61 -3.72 2.15
CA SER A 9 10.23 -2.97 1.05
C SER A 9 9.62 -1.61 0.74
N ALA A 10 8.53 -1.18 1.40
CA ALA A 10 7.85 0.09 1.13
C ALA A 10 8.76 1.33 1.10
N PRO A 11 9.81 1.45 1.94
CA PRO A 11 10.74 2.58 1.86
C PRO A 11 11.48 2.73 0.52
N TYR A 12 11.55 1.67 -0.29
CA TYR A 12 12.31 1.63 -1.55
C TYR A 12 11.51 1.12 -2.75
N ALA A 13 10.31 0.60 -2.55
CA ALA A 13 9.51 0.02 -3.63
C ALA A 13 9.02 1.11 -4.59
N ASP A 14 9.15 0.87 -5.90
CA ASP A 14 8.56 1.70 -6.95
C ASP A 14 7.07 1.38 -7.15
N TYR A 15 6.71 0.10 -6.95
CA TYR A 15 5.35 -0.41 -7.08
C TYR A 15 4.87 -1.13 -5.81
N ILE A 16 3.59 -0.98 -5.49
CA ILE A 16 2.93 -1.70 -4.39
C ILE A 16 1.71 -2.45 -4.93
N VAL A 17 1.62 -3.74 -4.63
CA VAL A 17 0.36 -4.48 -4.79
C VAL A 17 -0.49 -4.26 -3.53
N VAL A 18 -1.63 -3.60 -3.68
CA VAL A 18 -2.53 -3.30 -2.55
C VAL A 18 -3.85 -4.03 -2.72
N PHE A 19 -4.33 -4.65 -1.64
CA PHE A 19 -5.68 -5.19 -1.54
C PHE A 19 -6.55 -4.24 -0.75
N THR A 20 -7.66 -3.81 -1.35
CA THR A 20 -8.64 -2.93 -0.73
C THR A 20 -10.08 -3.36 -1.06
N MET A 21 -11.01 -2.98 -0.20
CA MET A 21 -12.44 -3.25 -0.37
C MET A 21 -13.03 -2.26 -1.38
N THR A 22 -13.56 -2.75 -2.48
CA THR A 22 -14.28 -1.94 -3.49
C THR A 22 -15.79 -2.16 -3.43
N GLN A 23 -16.23 -3.31 -2.90
CA GLN A 23 -17.64 -3.70 -2.73
C GLN A 23 -17.90 -4.23 -1.31
N PRO A 24 -18.03 -3.34 -0.30
CA PRO A 24 -18.15 -3.74 1.11
C PRO A 24 -19.28 -4.73 1.39
N GLU A 25 -20.38 -4.66 0.66
CA GLU A 25 -21.55 -5.53 0.76
C GLU A 25 -21.24 -7.00 0.45
N LEU A 26 -20.20 -7.26 -0.36
CA LEU A 26 -19.76 -8.61 -0.73
C LEU A 26 -18.73 -9.20 0.25
N GLN A 27 -18.42 -8.49 1.33
CA GLN A 27 -17.43 -8.90 2.35
C GLN A 27 -16.11 -9.31 1.69
N HIS A 28 -15.56 -10.48 2.02
CA HIS A 28 -14.30 -10.98 1.47
C HIS A 28 -14.30 -11.11 -0.06
N LYS A 29 -15.47 -11.24 -0.70
CA LYS A 29 -15.60 -11.27 -2.18
C LYS A 29 -15.54 -9.89 -2.82
N GLY A 30 -15.64 -8.81 -2.04
CA GLY A 30 -15.55 -7.43 -2.50
C GLY A 30 -14.14 -6.85 -2.47
N VAL A 31 -13.12 -7.66 -2.18
CA VAL A 31 -11.72 -7.24 -2.18
C VAL A 31 -11.18 -7.26 -3.60
N THR A 32 -10.48 -6.20 -3.98
CA THR A 32 -9.81 -6.06 -5.28
C THR A 32 -8.33 -5.76 -5.05
N ALA A 33 -7.47 -6.31 -5.90
CA ALA A 33 -6.04 -6.00 -5.94
C ALA A 33 -5.79 -4.82 -6.90
N PHE A 34 -4.76 -4.02 -6.64
CA PHE A 34 -4.33 -2.95 -7.53
C PHE A 34 -2.81 -2.84 -7.54
N ILE A 35 -2.25 -2.38 -8.65
CA ILE A 35 -0.85 -1.96 -8.76
C ILE A 35 -0.77 -0.45 -8.57
N ILE A 36 -0.02 -0.03 -7.55
CA ILE A 36 0.16 1.37 -7.17
C ILE A 36 1.57 1.80 -7.56
N GLU A 37 1.68 2.93 -8.26
CA GLU A 37 2.93 3.63 -8.52
C GLU A 37 3.20 4.60 -7.36
N THR A 38 4.36 4.48 -6.75
CA THR A 38 4.69 5.17 -5.48
C THR A 38 5.16 6.62 -5.64
N ASP A 39 5.27 7.10 -6.88
CA ASP A 39 5.60 8.48 -7.24
C ASP A 39 4.36 9.31 -7.59
N LYS A 40 3.17 8.69 -7.69
CA LYS A 40 1.93 9.38 -8.01
C LYS A 40 1.35 10.14 -6.80
N PRO A 41 0.66 11.28 -7.04
CA PRO A 41 0.00 12.05 -6.00
C PRO A 41 -0.95 11.21 -5.14
N GLY A 42 -0.96 11.50 -3.85
CA GLY A 42 -1.80 10.80 -2.87
C GLY A 42 -1.20 9.53 -2.29
N PHE A 43 0.00 9.11 -2.72
CA PHE A 43 0.78 8.08 -2.03
C PHE A 43 1.82 8.72 -1.11
N LYS A 44 1.95 8.21 0.13
CA LYS A 44 3.00 8.62 1.07
C LYS A 44 3.62 7.42 1.76
N ARG A 45 4.93 7.50 2.02
CA ARG A 45 5.69 6.50 2.80
C ARG A 45 5.80 6.94 4.25
N GLY A 46 5.63 6.00 5.17
CA GLY A 46 5.98 6.19 6.58
C GLY A 46 7.48 6.03 6.83
N LYS A 47 7.87 6.22 8.09
CA LYS A 47 9.23 5.96 8.56
C LYS A 47 9.53 4.46 8.58
N LYS A 48 10.81 4.09 8.44
CA LYS A 48 11.25 2.70 8.63
C LYS A 48 11.02 2.25 10.08
N GLU A 49 10.42 1.07 10.25
CA GLU A 49 10.12 0.50 11.56
C GLU A 49 11.37 0.04 12.31
N PRO A 50 11.50 0.37 13.62
CA PRO A 50 12.57 -0.13 14.48
C PRO A 50 12.25 -1.56 14.96
N LYS A 51 12.45 -2.55 14.06
CA LYS A 51 12.19 -3.96 14.36
C LYS A 51 13.27 -4.59 15.25
N LEU A 52 12.86 -5.62 16.02
CA LEU A 52 13.75 -6.50 16.80
C LEU A 52 14.81 -7.16 15.90
N GLY A 53 14.37 -7.80 14.82
CA GLY A 53 15.20 -8.53 13.85
C GLY A 53 14.82 -8.20 12.39
N ILE A 54 15.46 -8.89 11.43
CA ILE A 54 15.28 -8.65 9.97
C ILE A 54 15.45 -7.15 9.63
N ARG A 55 16.43 -6.51 10.27
CA ARG A 55 16.63 -5.05 10.21
C ARG A 55 17.10 -4.57 8.84
N ALA A 56 17.71 -5.47 8.06
CA ALA A 56 18.10 -5.24 6.68
C ALA A 56 16.87 -5.11 5.75
N SER A 57 15.82 -5.91 5.98
CA SER A 57 14.55 -5.74 5.26
C SER A 57 13.87 -4.47 5.75
N ALA A 58 13.72 -3.47 4.88
CA ALA A 58 13.03 -2.25 5.22
C ALA A 58 11.52 -2.51 5.31
N THR A 59 10.87 -1.97 6.32
CA THR A 59 9.43 -2.10 6.53
C THR A 59 8.92 -0.76 7.01
N SER A 60 7.80 -0.28 6.49
CA SER A 60 7.16 0.95 6.96
C SER A 60 5.65 0.85 6.81
N GLU A 61 4.93 1.81 7.38
CA GLU A 61 3.58 2.12 6.93
C GLU A 61 3.60 2.77 5.54
N ILE A 62 2.47 2.69 4.84
CA ILE A 62 2.15 3.48 3.65
C ILE A 62 0.75 4.09 3.83
N TYR A 63 0.57 5.27 3.26
CA TYR A 63 -0.66 6.05 3.36
C TYR A 63 -1.16 6.40 1.97
N PHE A 64 -2.48 6.31 1.81
CA PHE A 64 -3.20 6.72 0.62
C PHE A 64 -4.14 7.86 1.00
N GLU A 65 -3.89 9.05 0.46
CA GLU A 65 -4.68 10.27 0.61
C GLU A 65 -5.13 10.73 -0.79
N ASP A 66 -6.36 10.41 -1.14
CA ASP A 66 -6.99 10.71 -2.43
C ASP A 66 -6.18 10.27 -3.65
N TYR A 67 -5.45 9.16 -3.52
CA TYR A 67 -4.74 8.52 -4.63
C TYR A 67 -5.70 8.09 -5.75
N LEU A 68 -5.42 8.52 -6.98
CA LEU A 68 -6.21 8.17 -8.16
C LEU A 68 -5.54 7.01 -8.91
N CYS A 69 -6.12 5.82 -8.82
CA CYS A 69 -5.63 4.62 -9.49
C CYS A 69 -6.28 4.45 -10.88
N PRO A 70 -5.50 4.35 -11.97
CA PRO A 70 -6.04 4.00 -13.29
C PRO A 70 -6.78 2.65 -13.29
N VAL A 71 -7.83 2.52 -14.09
CA VAL A 71 -8.61 1.26 -14.19
C VAL A 71 -7.76 0.11 -14.73
N GLU A 72 -6.79 0.41 -15.60
CA GLU A 72 -5.83 -0.56 -16.14
C GLU A 72 -4.88 -1.16 -15.09
N ASN A 73 -4.75 -0.52 -13.93
CA ASN A 73 -3.93 -1.01 -12.81
C ASN A 73 -4.74 -1.88 -11.81
N ARG A 74 -6.01 -2.18 -12.12
CA ARG A 74 -6.88 -3.07 -11.33
C ARG A 74 -6.64 -4.54 -11.66
#